data_AF-A0ABD7HE66-F1
#
_entry.id   AF-A0ABD7HE66-F1
#
_cell.length_a   1.000
_cell.length_b   1.000
_cell.length_c   1.000
_cell.angle_alpha   90.00
_cell.angle_beta   90.00
_cell.angle_gamma   90.00
#
_symmetry.space_group_name_H-M   'P 1'
#
loop_
_entity.id
_entity.type
_entity.pdbx_description
1 polymer ?
#
loop_
_entity_poly.entity_id
_entity_poly.type
_entity_poly.pdbx_seq_one_letter_code
_entity_poly.pdbx_strand_id
1 'polypeptide(L)'
;MAGDLPPGRWSALLVGAWWPARPDAPMAGVTYWRKAAQLKRNEANDLRNERSLLAVNQGRTADDLLERYWRGEQRLATIAHQCEVKSDQSEQVADAVNYLRDRLTEIAQSGNQQINQILAGKGPIEAKVAAVNAVIEQSNAMADHVGATAMSNIIDATQRVFDETIGGDAHTWLRDHGVSLDTPARPRPVTAEDMTSMTANSPAGSPFGAAPSAPSHSTTTSGPPTAPTPTSPFGTAPMVLSSSSTSSGPPTAPTPTSP
;
A
#
# COMPACT_ATOMS: atom_id res chain seq x y z
N MET A 1 19.13 -3.63 -2.19
CA MET A 1 18.40 -3.71 -0.90
C MET A 1 19.31 -3.63 0.35
N ALA A 2 20.58 -4.07 0.31
CA ALA A 2 21.44 -4.13 1.51
C ALA A 2 21.69 -2.81 2.30
N GLY A 3 21.29 -1.64 1.79
CA GLY A 3 21.48 -0.34 2.46
C GLY A 3 20.32 0.13 3.36
N ASP A 4 19.20 -0.60 3.42
CA ASP A 4 18.03 -0.22 4.25
C ASP A 4 17.79 -1.16 5.44
N LEU A 5 18.60 -2.22 5.59
CA LEU A 5 18.56 -3.14 6.75
C LEU A 5 19.08 -2.45 8.03
N PRO A 6 18.65 -2.92 9.22
CA PRO A 6 19.11 -2.35 10.49
C PRO A 6 20.60 -2.61 10.70
N PRO A 7 21.34 -1.67 11.33
CA PRO A 7 22.80 -1.73 11.40
C PRO A 7 23.28 -2.97 12.18
N GLY A 8 24.23 -3.68 11.59
CA GLY A 8 24.83 -4.88 12.19
C GLY A 8 25.28 -5.89 11.15
N ARG A 9 26.41 -6.57 11.40
CA ARG A 9 26.97 -7.59 10.49
C ARG A 9 26.02 -8.77 10.29
N TRP A 10 25.24 -9.11 11.32
CA TRP A 10 24.39 -10.29 11.35
C TRP A 10 22.93 -10.00 10.96
N SER A 11 22.56 -8.72 10.79
CA SER A 11 21.16 -8.30 10.60
C SER A 11 20.46 -8.98 9.42
N ALA A 12 21.18 -9.25 8.32
CA ALA A 12 20.63 -9.98 7.17
C ALA A 12 20.24 -11.43 7.51
N LEU A 13 20.94 -12.09 8.43
CA LEU A 13 20.65 -13.45 8.90
C LEU A 13 19.63 -13.49 10.05
N LEU A 14 19.49 -12.39 10.81
CA LEU A 14 18.62 -12.29 11.99
C LEU A 14 17.19 -11.84 11.66
N VAL A 15 17.03 -10.98 10.66
CA VAL A 15 15.71 -10.38 10.30
C VAL A 15 15.52 -10.16 8.79
N GLY A 16 16.52 -10.47 7.97
CA GLY A 16 16.53 -10.07 6.55
C GLY A 16 15.39 -10.62 5.71
N ALA A 17 14.86 -11.81 6.03
CA ALA A 17 13.74 -12.42 5.33
C ALA A 17 12.37 -11.78 5.66
N TRP A 18 12.27 -11.03 6.77
CA TRP A 18 11.04 -10.36 7.22
C TRP A 18 11.08 -8.85 7.02
N TRP A 19 12.21 -8.29 6.57
CA TRP A 19 12.40 -6.84 6.47
C TRP A 19 11.51 -6.23 5.37
N PRO A 20 10.46 -5.46 5.71
CA PRO A 20 9.53 -4.95 4.73
C PRO A 20 10.10 -3.73 4.00
N ALA A 21 9.56 -3.42 2.82
CA ALA A 21 9.75 -2.11 2.20
C ALA A 21 9.20 -0.98 3.10
N ARG A 22 9.61 0.27 2.82
CA ARG A 22 9.04 1.44 3.52
C ARG A 22 7.57 1.66 3.10
N PRO A 23 6.71 2.18 3.97
CA PRO A 23 5.28 2.37 3.68
C PRO A 23 4.99 3.60 2.79
N ASP A 24 5.85 3.90 1.82
CA ASP A 24 5.75 5.10 0.98
C ASP A 24 4.45 5.12 0.17
N ALA A 25 4.00 3.97 -0.33
CA ALA A 25 2.75 3.84 -1.09
C ALA A 25 1.49 4.00 -0.21
N PRO A 26 1.34 3.31 0.95
CA PRO A 26 0.29 3.62 1.93
C PRO A 26 0.25 5.11 2.33
N MET A 27 1.40 5.73 2.64
CA MET A 27 1.48 7.16 3.01
C MET A 27 1.04 8.11 1.88
N ALA A 28 1.37 7.79 0.62
CA ALA A 28 0.83 8.50 -0.53
C ALA A 28 -0.70 8.32 -0.64
N GLY A 29 -1.20 7.11 -0.32
CA GLY A 29 -2.62 6.79 -0.19
C GLY A 29 -3.35 7.69 0.80
N VAL A 30 -2.86 7.83 2.04
CA VAL A 30 -3.42 8.75 3.05
C VAL A 30 -3.63 10.15 2.48
N THR A 31 -2.57 10.73 1.88
CA THR A 31 -2.61 12.08 1.33
C THR A 31 -3.59 12.22 0.17
N TYR A 32 -3.67 11.22 -0.70
CA TYR A 32 -4.57 11.20 -1.85
C TYR A 32 -6.03 11.10 -1.41
N TRP A 33 -6.35 10.11 -0.56
CA TRP A 33 -7.71 9.81 -0.14
C TRP A 33 -8.29 10.92 0.75
N ARG A 34 -7.49 11.52 1.64
CA ARG A 34 -7.90 12.67 2.46
C ARG A 34 -8.28 13.89 1.60
N LYS A 35 -7.54 14.15 0.51
CA LYS A 35 -7.88 15.19 -0.49
C LYS A 35 -9.15 14.85 -1.27
N ALA A 36 -9.31 13.59 -1.69
CA ALA A 36 -10.51 13.15 -2.39
C ALA A 36 -11.78 13.27 -1.53
N ALA A 37 -11.70 12.93 -0.24
CA ALA A 37 -12.78 13.11 0.72
C ALA A 37 -13.17 14.59 0.87
N GLN A 38 -12.19 15.48 1.02
CA GLN A 38 -12.44 16.92 1.12
C GLN A 38 -13.10 17.49 -0.14
N LEU A 39 -12.63 17.11 -1.33
CA LEU A 39 -13.23 17.52 -2.60
C LEU A 39 -14.70 17.08 -2.68
N LYS A 40 -15.00 15.83 -2.35
CA LYS A 40 -16.37 15.28 -2.42
C LYS A 40 -17.32 15.88 -1.39
N ARG A 41 -16.82 16.29 -0.22
CA ARG A 41 -17.59 17.11 0.73
C ARG A 41 -17.93 18.49 0.19
N ASN A 42 -16.98 19.15 -0.46
CA ASN A 42 -17.22 20.47 -1.03
C ASN A 42 -18.31 20.38 -2.11
N GLU A 43 -18.19 19.43 -3.05
CA GLU A 43 -19.23 19.17 -4.06
C GLU A 43 -20.61 18.86 -3.41
N ALA A 44 -20.66 18.07 -2.32
CA ALA A 44 -21.90 17.79 -1.61
C ALA A 44 -22.52 19.04 -0.96
N ASN A 45 -21.68 19.91 -0.38
CA ASN A 45 -22.10 21.19 0.19
C ASN A 45 -22.61 22.14 -0.90
N ASP A 46 -21.96 22.17 -2.07
CA ASP A 46 -22.38 22.99 -3.22
C ASP A 46 -23.77 22.56 -3.72
N LEU A 47 -24.01 21.24 -3.90
CA LEU A 47 -25.34 20.73 -4.22
C LEU A 47 -26.38 21.08 -3.14
N ARG A 48 -26.02 21.03 -1.86
CA ARG A 48 -26.90 21.42 -0.74
C ARG A 48 -27.22 22.92 -0.77
N ASN A 49 -26.26 23.76 -1.12
CA ASN A 49 -26.43 25.20 -1.25
C ASN A 49 -27.35 25.54 -2.43
N GLU A 50 -27.11 24.96 -3.61
CA GLU A 50 -27.98 25.10 -4.79
C GLU A 50 -29.40 24.62 -4.51
N ARG A 51 -29.57 23.45 -3.86
CA ARG A 51 -30.87 22.94 -3.40
C ARG A 51 -31.60 23.92 -2.49
N SER A 52 -30.88 24.58 -1.59
CA SER A 52 -31.44 25.56 -0.65
C SER A 52 -31.89 26.85 -1.35
N LEU A 53 -31.17 27.29 -2.38
CA LEU A 53 -31.56 28.43 -3.22
C LEU A 53 -32.76 28.11 -4.12
N LEU A 54 -32.80 26.89 -4.68
CA LEU A 54 -33.88 26.46 -5.59
C LEU A 54 -35.20 26.16 -4.87
N ALA A 55 -35.18 25.94 -3.55
CA ALA A 55 -36.35 25.61 -2.73
C ALA A 55 -37.46 26.67 -2.68
N VAL A 56 -37.21 27.88 -3.21
CA VAL A 56 -38.25 28.93 -3.39
C VAL A 56 -39.20 28.64 -4.56
N ASN A 57 -38.81 27.76 -5.49
CA ASN A 57 -39.60 27.39 -6.66
C ASN A 57 -40.60 26.30 -6.30
N GLN A 58 -41.75 26.27 -6.99
CA GLN A 58 -42.84 25.32 -6.73
C GLN A 58 -43.26 24.57 -8.00
N GLY A 59 -43.78 23.36 -7.82
CA GLY A 59 -44.34 22.53 -8.87
C GLY A 59 -43.39 21.41 -9.33
N ARG A 60 -43.95 20.43 -10.03
CA ARG A 60 -43.34 19.10 -10.26
C ARG A 60 -41.91 19.12 -10.79
N THR A 61 -41.55 20.08 -11.65
CA THR A 61 -40.19 20.21 -12.19
C THR A 61 -39.20 20.72 -11.15
N ALA A 62 -39.63 21.62 -10.25
CA ALA A 62 -38.81 22.05 -9.11
C ALA A 62 -38.65 20.90 -8.10
N ASP A 63 -39.73 20.16 -7.82
CA ASP A 63 -39.71 19.02 -6.89
C ASP A 63 -38.74 17.91 -7.36
N ASP A 64 -38.81 17.50 -8.63
CA ASP A 64 -37.88 16.52 -9.25
C ASP A 64 -36.43 17.04 -9.23
N LEU A 65 -36.21 18.33 -9.49
CA LEU A 65 -34.87 18.92 -9.41
C LEU A 65 -34.32 18.86 -7.98
N LEU A 66 -35.09 19.31 -6.99
CA LEU A 66 -34.69 19.27 -5.57
C LEU A 66 -34.40 17.85 -5.09
N GLU A 67 -35.16 16.85 -5.55
CA GLU A 67 -34.91 15.44 -5.26
C GLU A 67 -33.59 14.96 -5.88
N ARG A 68 -33.31 15.30 -7.16
CA ARG A 68 -32.04 14.96 -7.81
C ARG A 68 -30.84 15.58 -7.09
N TYR A 69 -30.94 16.84 -6.67
CA TYR A 69 -29.91 17.49 -5.86
C TYR A 69 -29.69 16.77 -4.52
N TRP A 70 -30.76 16.39 -3.82
CA TRP A 70 -30.64 15.65 -2.55
C TRP A 70 -30.01 14.26 -2.75
N ARG A 71 -30.43 13.50 -3.77
CA ARG A 71 -29.82 12.21 -4.11
C ARG A 71 -28.33 12.36 -4.47
N GLY A 72 -27.96 13.45 -5.16
CA GLY A 72 -26.57 13.80 -5.45
C GLY A 72 -25.75 14.12 -4.20
N GLU A 73 -26.29 14.95 -3.30
CA GLU A 73 -25.70 15.30 -2.00
C GLU A 73 -25.41 14.04 -1.17
N GLN A 74 -26.39 13.14 -1.04
CA GLN A 74 -26.21 11.86 -0.32
C GLN A 74 -25.12 11.00 -0.95
N ARG A 75 -25.13 10.82 -2.28
CA ARG A 75 -24.12 10.02 -2.99
C ARG A 75 -22.71 10.57 -2.79
N LEU A 76 -22.54 11.89 -2.86
CA LEU A 76 -21.24 12.53 -2.66
C LEU A 76 -20.77 12.44 -1.21
N ALA A 77 -21.68 12.53 -0.24
CA ALA A 77 -21.39 12.29 1.17
C ALA A 77 -20.91 10.85 1.43
N THR A 78 -21.56 9.84 0.84
CA THR A 78 -21.10 8.44 0.89
C THR A 78 -19.70 8.27 0.28
N ILE A 79 -19.46 8.82 -0.91
CA ILE A 79 -18.13 8.73 -1.55
C ILE A 79 -17.07 9.44 -0.71
N ALA A 80 -17.39 10.58 -0.10
CA ALA A 80 -16.47 11.27 0.80
C ALA A 80 -16.10 10.42 2.01
N HIS A 81 -17.08 9.76 2.65
CA HIS A 81 -16.84 8.85 3.77
C HIS A 81 -15.98 7.63 3.37
N GLN A 82 -16.27 7.01 2.22
CA GLN A 82 -15.47 5.92 1.67
C GLN A 82 -14.01 6.34 1.39
N CYS A 83 -13.79 7.59 0.97
CA CYS A 83 -12.44 8.14 0.84
C CYS A 83 -11.77 8.34 2.21
N GLU A 84 -12.48 8.70 3.27
CA GLU A 84 -11.88 8.78 4.61
C GLU A 84 -11.48 7.40 5.13
N VAL A 85 -12.35 6.40 5.04
CA VAL A 85 -12.01 5.04 5.48
C VAL A 85 -10.77 4.53 4.72
N LYS A 86 -10.66 4.80 3.41
CA LYS A 86 -9.43 4.51 2.64
C LYS A 86 -8.20 5.28 3.12
N SER A 87 -8.34 6.55 3.51
CA SER A 87 -7.25 7.33 4.11
C SER A 87 -6.80 6.70 5.42
N ASP A 88 -7.73 6.48 6.34
CA ASP A 88 -7.44 6.06 7.71
C ASP A 88 -6.89 4.62 7.75
N GLN A 89 -7.42 3.72 6.91
CA GLN A 89 -6.85 2.37 6.81
C GLN A 89 -5.50 2.35 6.08
N SER A 90 -5.23 3.29 5.15
CA SER A 90 -3.88 3.46 4.58
C SER A 90 -2.87 3.93 5.65
N GLU A 91 -3.32 4.74 6.61
CA GLU A 91 -2.52 5.20 7.76
C GLU A 91 -2.23 4.02 8.70
N GLN A 92 -3.24 3.20 9.02
CA GLN A 92 -3.06 1.96 9.80
C GLN A 92 -2.09 0.97 9.14
N VAL A 93 -2.13 0.79 7.82
CA VAL A 93 -1.16 -0.04 7.08
C VAL A 93 0.25 0.54 7.17
N ALA A 94 0.40 1.86 7.08
CA ALA A 94 1.71 2.52 7.23
C ALA A 94 2.29 2.32 8.65
N ASP A 95 1.45 2.49 9.67
CA ASP A 95 1.83 2.29 11.08
C ASP A 95 2.21 0.83 11.38
N ALA A 96 1.47 -0.15 10.85
CA ALA A 96 1.79 -1.56 10.99
C ALA A 96 3.17 -1.92 10.38
N VAL A 97 3.51 -1.33 9.23
CA VAL A 97 4.82 -1.51 8.58
C VAL A 97 5.93 -0.80 9.35
N ASN A 98 5.70 0.41 9.85
CA ASN A 98 6.69 1.13 10.67
C ASN A 98 6.97 0.36 11.97
N TYR A 99 5.92 -0.08 12.68
CA TYR A 99 6.03 -0.90 13.88
C TYR A 99 6.82 -2.20 13.62
N LEU A 100 6.56 -2.88 12.50
CA LEU A 100 7.32 -4.07 12.10
C LEU A 100 8.81 -3.75 11.93
N ARG A 101 9.15 -2.65 11.24
CA ARG A 101 10.54 -2.23 11.02
C ARG A 101 11.25 -1.86 12.34
N ASP A 102 10.56 -1.20 13.26
CA ASP A 102 11.10 -0.85 14.57
C ASP A 102 11.39 -2.12 15.40
N ARG A 103 10.43 -3.05 15.47
CA ARG A 103 10.60 -4.33 16.18
C ARG A 103 11.67 -5.22 15.57
N LEU A 104 11.75 -5.32 14.24
CA LEU A 104 12.84 -6.05 13.57
C LEU A 104 14.20 -5.35 13.79
N THR A 105 14.23 -4.03 13.94
CA THR A 105 15.45 -3.29 14.32
C THR A 105 15.90 -3.65 15.73
N GLU A 106 14.99 -3.69 16.71
CA GLU A 106 15.28 -4.12 18.08
C GLU A 106 15.80 -5.57 18.14
N ILE A 107 15.14 -6.50 17.44
CA ILE A 107 15.55 -7.90 17.33
C ILE A 107 16.96 -7.99 16.73
N ALA A 108 17.22 -7.31 15.62
CA ALA A 108 18.52 -7.30 14.97
C ALA A 108 19.61 -6.71 15.88
N GLN A 109 19.34 -5.61 16.59
CA GLN A 109 20.31 -5.00 17.53
C GLN A 109 20.65 -5.97 18.66
N SER A 110 19.64 -6.57 19.30
CA SER A 110 19.82 -7.55 20.38
C SER A 110 20.61 -8.79 19.90
N GLY A 111 20.21 -9.39 18.78
CA GLY A 111 20.89 -10.55 18.20
C GLY A 111 22.34 -10.25 17.80
N ASN A 112 22.63 -9.09 17.20
CA ASN A 112 24.00 -8.66 16.89
C ASN A 112 24.84 -8.51 18.18
N GLN A 113 24.29 -7.93 19.25
CA GLN A 113 24.99 -7.80 20.53
C GLN A 113 25.31 -9.16 21.15
N GLN A 114 24.33 -10.08 21.19
CA GLN A 114 24.52 -11.43 21.72
C GLN A 114 25.56 -12.22 20.92
N ILE A 115 25.50 -12.19 19.59
CA ILE A 115 26.50 -12.84 18.73
C ILE A 115 27.90 -12.26 18.96
N ASN A 116 28.03 -10.93 19.07
CA ASN A 116 29.33 -10.31 19.35
C ASN A 116 29.90 -10.74 20.73
N GLN A 117 29.05 -10.95 21.75
CA GLN A 117 29.47 -11.49 23.05
C GLN A 117 29.92 -12.97 22.93
N ILE A 118 29.19 -13.80 22.20
CA ILE A 118 29.57 -15.20 21.92
C ILE A 118 30.93 -15.27 21.22
N LEU A 119 31.14 -14.42 20.20
CA LEU A 119 32.39 -14.36 19.44
C LEU A 119 33.58 -13.88 20.29
N ALA A 120 33.36 -12.97 21.23
CA ALA A 120 34.37 -12.49 22.18
C ALA A 120 34.71 -13.52 23.30
N GLY A 121 33.83 -14.50 23.54
CA GLY A 121 34.06 -15.55 24.55
C GLY A 121 35.26 -16.45 24.26
N LYS A 122 35.78 -17.15 25.29
CA LYS A 122 36.96 -18.03 25.18
C LYS A 122 36.64 -19.51 24.86
N GLY A 123 35.52 -19.77 24.18
CA GLY A 123 35.10 -21.12 23.78
C GLY A 123 35.69 -21.59 22.44
N PRO A 124 35.67 -22.91 22.16
CA PRO A 124 36.09 -23.47 20.87
C PRO A 124 35.14 -23.02 19.74
N ILE A 125 35.63 -23.06 18.50
CA ILE A 125 34.92 -22.52 17.32
C ILE A 125 33.56 -23.20 17.11
N GLU A 126 33.47 -24.51 17.30
CA GLU A 126 32.24 -25.29 17.14
C GLU A 126 31.14 -24.87 18.13
N ALA A 127 31.50 -24.69 19.40
CA ALA A 127 30.57 -24.21 20.42
C ALA A 127 30.08 -22.78 20.14
N LYS A 128 30.93 -21.92 19.57
CA LYS A 128 30.53 -20.59 19.12
C LYS A 128 29.56 -20.65 17.94
N VAL A 129 29.84 -21.49 16.93
CA VAL A 129 28.94 -21.68 15.77
C VAL A 129 27.57 -22.18 16.22
N ALA A 130 27.52 -23.17 17.12
CA ALA A 130 26.26 -23.66 17.69
C ALA A 130 25.48 -22.56 18.43
N ALA A 131 26.15 -21.77 19.27
CA ALA A 131 25.52 -20.67 20.00
C ALA A 131 25.06 -19.52 19.07
N VAL A 132 25.81 -19.19 18.02
CA VAL A 132 25.40 -18.20 17.01
C VAL A 132 24.17 -18.66 16.24
N ASN A 133 24.13 -19.94 15.83
CA ASN A 133 22.95 -20.51 15.17
C ASN A 133 21.71 -20.50 16.07
N ALA A 134 21.85 -20.73 17.38
CA ALA A 134 20.75 -20.61 18.33
C ALA A 134 20.20 -19.16 18.43
N VAL A 135 21.07 -18.15 18.45
CA VAL A 135 20.65 -16.72 18.42
C VAL A 135 19.96 -16.37 17.09
N ILE A 136 20.44 -16.92 15.97
CA ILE A 136 19.80 -16.74 14.66
C ILE A 136 18.42 -17.38 14.65
N GLU A 137 18.27 -18.62 15.11
CA GLU A 137 16.98 -19.30 15.18
C GLU A 137 15.98 -18.58 16.09
N GLN A 138 16.42 -18.12 17.27
CA GLN A 138 15.58 -17.36 18.18
C GLN A 138 15.14 -16.02 17.57
N SER A 139 16.06 -15.30 16.92
CA SER A 139 15.78 -14.00 16.30
C SER A 139 14.81 -14.15 15.13
N ASN A 140 14.98 -15.19 14.31
CA ASN A 140 14.09 -15.56 13.22
C ASN A 140 12.68 -15.93 13.74
N ALA A 141 12.58 -16.68 14.85
CA ALA A 141 11.30 -17.01 15.46
C ALA A 141 10.58 -15.78 16.06
N MET A 142 11.32 -14.80 16.58
CA MET A 142 10.75 -13.52 17.00
C MET A 142 10.30 -12.68 15.79
N ALA A 143 11.09 -12.65 14.72
CA ALA A 143 10.76 -11.97 13.46
C ALA A 143 9.51 -12.58 12.79
N ASP A 144 9.37 -13.90 12.80
CA ASP A 144 8.16 -14.63 12.36
C ASP A 144 6.92 -14.13 13.11
N HIS A 145 6.98 -14.07 14.44
CA HIS A 145 5.84 -13.69 15.27
C HIS A 145 5.41 -12.23 15.09
N VAL A 146 6.38 -11.30 15.04
CA VAL A 146 6.09 -9.88 14.77
C VAL A 146 5.60 -9.67 13.34
N GLY A 147 6.19 -10.37 12.36
CA GLY A 147 5.76 -10.36 10.97
C GLY A 147 4.32 -10.82 10.78
N ALA A 148 3.93 -11.92 11.42
CA ALA A 148 2.55 -12.42 11.41
C ALA A 148 1.57 -11.42 12.05
N THR A 149 1.97 -10.77 13.14
CA THR A 149 1.15 -9.72 13.81
C THR A 149 0.94 -8.52 12.89
N ALA A 150 2.00 -8.03 12.25
CA ALA A 150 1.90 -6.92 11.30
C ALA A 150 1.06 -7.29 10.06
N MET A 151 1.20 -8.51 9.54
CA MET A 151 0.39 -9.01 8.43
C MET A 151 -1.10 -9.05 8.79
N SER A 152 -1.46 -9.53 10.00
CA SER A 152 -2.86 -9.50 10.48
C SER A 152 -3.43 -8.07 10.46
N ASN A 153 -2.71 -7.10 11.03
CA ASN A 153 -3.13 -5.71 11.05
C ASN A 153 -3.33 -5.12 9.63
N ILE A 154 -2.49 -5.52 8.66
CA ILE A 154 -2.61 -5.10 7.25
C ILE A 154 -3.85 -5.72 6.58
N ILE A 155 -4.12 -7.00 6.84
CA ILE A 155 -5.32 -7.69 6.35
C ILE A 155 -6.58 -7.05 6.96
N ASP A 156 -6.61 -6.81 8.27
CA ASP A 156 -7.74 -6.22 8.98
C ASP A 156 -8.04 -4.79 8.50
N ALA A 157 -7.00 -3.97 8.29
CA ALA A 157 -7.15 -2.64 7.70
C ALA A 157 -7.67 -2.71 6.25
N THR A 158 -7.22 -3.70 5.46
CA THR A 158 -7.72 -3.92 4.10
C THR A 158 -9.19 -4.37 4.10
N GLN A 159 -9.60 -5.24 5.02
CA GLN A 159 -10.98 -5.71 5.14
C GLN A 159 -11.94 -4.56 5.45
N ARG A 160 -11.58 -3.67 6.38
CA ARG A 160 -12.37 -2.48 6.70
C ARG A 160 -12.60 -1.54 5.50
N VAL A 161 -11.66 -1.50 4.54
CA VAL A 161 -11.88 -0.76 3.28
C VAL A 161 -12.94 -1.46 2.42
N PHE A 162 -12.96 -2.79 2.37
CA PHE A 162 -13.95 -3.54 1.60
C PHE A 162 -15.33 -3.49 2.22
N ASP A 163 -15.44 -3.65 3.54
CA ASP A 163 -16.70 -3.58 4.29
C ASP A 163 -17.48 -2.29 3.98
N GLU A 164 -16.78 -1.15 3.84
CA GLU A 164 -17.38 0.16 3.56
C GLU A 164 -17.54 0.48 2.05
N THR A 165 -16.94 -0.29 1.14
CA THR A 165 -16.89 0.07 -0.30
C THR A 165 -17.57 -0.91 -1.25
N ILE A 166 -16.92 -2.02 -1.57
CA ILE A 166 -17.35 -2.98 -2.60
C ILE A 166 -17.68 -4.37 -2.03
N GLY A 167 -17.48 -4.56 -0.72
CA GLY A 167 -17.53 -5.87 -0.07
C GLY A 167 -16.40 -6.80 -0.55
N GLY A 168 -16.49 -8.06 -0.13
CA GLY A 168 -15.50 -9.09 -0.47
C GLY A 168 -14.55 -9.41 0.68
N ASP A 169 -13.54 -10.22 0.39
CA ASP A 169 -12.58 -10.76 1.36
C ASP A 169 -11.16 -10.26 1.05
N ALA A 170 -10.56 -9.58 2.04
CA ALA A 170 -9.22 -9.02 1.95
C ALA A 170 -8.16 -10.09 1.71
N HIS A 171 -8.30 -11.27 2.33
CA HIS A 171 -7.32 -12.34 2.23
C HIS A 171 -7.25 -12.92 0.81
N THR A 172 -8.39 -13.10 0.15
CA THR A 172 -8.51 -13.54 -1.24
C THR A 172 -7.97 -12.47 -2.19
N TRP A 173 -8.41 -11.22 -2.02
CA TRP A 173 -7.95 -10.12 -2.88
C TRP A 173 -6.44 -9.91 -2.82
N LEU A 174 -5.84 -9.91 -1.62
CA LEU A 174 -4.38 -9.77 -1.45
C LEU A 174 -3.62 -10.91 -2.15
N ARG A 175 -4.11 -12.15 -2.02
CA ARG A 175 -3.52 -13.32 -2.72
C ARG A 175 -3.64 -13.18 -4.23
N ASP A 176 -4.79 -12.78 -4.75
CA ASP A 176 -5.04 -12.57 -6.18
C ASP A 176 -4.17 -11.44 -6.77
N HIS A 177 -3.77 -10.48 -5.92
CA HIS A 177 -2.86 -9.38 -6.27
C HIS A 177 -1.38 -9.71 -6.00
N GLY A 178 -1.05 -10.99 -5.78
CA GLY A 178 0.32 -11.49 -5.69
C GLY A 178 0.99 -11.31 -4.32
N VAL A 179 0.25 -10.99 -3.27
CA VAL A 179 0.79 -10.92 -1.91
C VAL A 179 0.96 -12.34 -1.37
N SER A 180 2.20 -12.71 -1.06
CA SER A 180 2.50 -13.93 -0.30
C SER A 180 2.11 -13.70 1.17
N LEU A 181 1.16 -14.50 1.65
CA LEU A 181 0.69 -14.47 3.04
C LEU A 181 1.32 -15.60 3.89
N ASP A 182 2.14 -16.44 3.24
CA ASP A 182 2.94 -17.48 3.88
C ASP A 182 4.19 -16.90 4.58
N THR A 183 4.68 -17.60 5.59
CA THR A 183 5.88 -17.25 6.35
C THR A 183 7.13 -17.24 5.45
N PRO A 184 8.02 -16.22 5.55
CA PRO A 184 9.28 -16.20 4.80
C PRO A 184 10.18 -17.41 5.05
N ALA A 185 10.90 -17.84 4.02
CA ALA A 185 11.87 -18.93 4.14
C ALA A 185 13.02 -18.54 5.08
N ARG A 186 13.26 -19.34 6.13
CA ARG A 186 14.32 -19.08 7.10
C ARG A 186 15.73 -19.21 6.46
N PRO A 187 16.69 -18.34 6.82
CA PRO A 187 18.09 -18.47 6.41
C PRO A 187 18.70 -19.83 6.77
N ARG A 188 19.66 -20.28 5.94
CA ARG A 188 20.45 -21.50 6.24
C ARG A 188 21.29 -21.30 7.52
N PRO A 189 21.58 -22.36 8.29
CA PRO A 189 22.54 -22.29 9.41
C PRO A 189 23.94 -21.85 8.94
N VAL A 190 24.62 -21.11 9.81
CA VAL A 190 26.01 -20.64 9.63
C VAL A 190 26.98 -21.79 9.94
N THR A 191 27.97 -22.00 9.08
CA THR A 191 29.06 -22.97 9.30
C THR A 191 30.30 -22.31 9.92
N ALA A 192 31.33 -23.09 10.24
CA ALA A 192 32.61 -22.55 10.71
C ALA A 192 33.34 -21.73 9.63
N GLU A 193 33.21 -22.09 8.34
CA GLU A 193 33.73 -21.32 7.21
C GLU A 193 32.96 -20.00 7.02
N ASP A 194 31.63 -20.02 7.12
CA ASP A 194 30.81 -18.81 7.07
C ASP A 194 31.15 -17.87 8.25
N MET A 195 31.34 -18.41 9.47
CA MET A 195 31.69 -17.59 10.64
C MET A 195 33.11 -17.01 10.54
N THR A 196 34.10 -17.77 10.05
CA THR A 196 35.47 -17.28 9.87
C THR A 196 35.55 -16.22 8.77
N SER A 197 34.91 -16.42 7.62
CA SER A 197 34.85 -15.42 6.54
C SER A 197 34.12 -14.13 6.96
N MET A 198 33.00 -14.23 7.69
CA MET A 198 32.31 -13.06 8.27
C MET A 198 33.13 -12.33 9.35
N THR A 199 34.05 -13.00 10.03
CA THR A 199 34.96 -12.34 10.99
C THR A 199 36.24 -11.77 10.36
N ALA A 200 36.73 -12.35 9.27
CA ALA A 200 37.92 -11.86 8.55
C ALA A 200 37.64 -10.55 7.79
N ASN A 201 36.43 -10.37 7.24
CA ASN A 201 36.09 -9.20 6.45
C ASN A 201 35.63 -8.02 7.32
N SER A 202 36.54 -7.06 7.55
CA SER A 202 36.22 -5.67 7.92
C SER A 202 36.20 -4.78 6.66
N PRO A 203 35.45 -3.66 6.66
CA PRO A 203 34.23 -3.61 5.83
C PRO A 203 34.43 -3.07 4.40
N ALA A 204 34.12 -3.90 3.40
CA ALA A 204 33.55 -3.48 2.11
C ALA A 204 32.96 -4.69 1.36
N GLY A 205 31.63 -4.72 1.15
CA GLY A 205 30.95 -5.72 0.32
C GLY A 205 30.77 -7.11 0.94
N SER A 206 29.51 -7.56 1.10
CA SER A 206 29.22 -8.98 1.39
C SER A 206 29.24 -9.82 0.11
N PRO A 207 29.88 -11.00 0.08
CA PRO A 207 30.03 -11.82 -1.11
C PRO A 207 28.90 -12.85 -1.24
N PHE A 208 27.64 -12.43 -1.29
CA PHE A 208 26.51 -13.35 -1.40
C PHE A 208 25.47 -12.92 -2.44
N GLY A 209 25.31 -13.75 -3.49
CA GLY A 209 24.11 -13.77 -4.33
C GLY A 209 24.07 -12.80 -5.52
N ALA A 210 25.00 -12.91 -6.46
CA ALA A 210 24.71 -12.49 -7.84
C ALA A 210 23.75 -13.50 -8.49
N ALA A 211 22.56 -13.07 -8.89
CA ALA A 211 21.70 -13.87 -9.77
C ALA A 211 22.27 -13.85 -11.21
N PRO A 212 22.07 -14.90 -12.02
CA PRO A 212 22.62 -14.94 -13.37
C PRO A 212 22.02 -13.86 -14.28
N SER A 213 22.88 -13.12 -14.99
CA SER A 213 22.48 -12.12 -15.96
C SER A 213 21.72 -12.74 -17.15
N ALA A 214 20.49 -12.30 -17.39
CA ALA A 214 19.85 -12.42 -18.70
C ALA A 214 20.39 -11.33 -19.65
N PRO A 215 20.47 -11.57 -20.98
CA PRO A 215 21.27 -10.76 -21.88
C PRO A 215 20.67 -9.39 -22.23
N SER A 216 21.55 -8.40 -22.35
CA SER A 216 21.23 -7.05 -22.80
C SER A 216 20.93 -6.98 -24.30
N HIS A 217 19.93 -6.18 -24.68
CA HIS A 217 19.80 -5.64 -26.04
C HIS A 217 19.84 -4.10 -26.01
N SER A 218 20.55 -3.50 -26.97
CA SER A 218 21.00 -2.12 -26.92
C SER A 218 20.08 -1.13 -27.67
N THR A 219 19.64 -0.09 -26.95
CA THR A 219 19.55 1.33 -27.36
C THR A 219 19.08 1.74 -28.77
N THR A 220 17.96 2.48 -28.83
CA THR A 220 17.71 3.75 -29.58
C THR A 220 16.24 4.21 -29.33
N THR A 221 15.79 5.47 -29.42
CA THR A 221 16.45 6.81 -29.35
C THR A 221 15.38 7.91 -29.08
N SER A 222 15.72 8.91 -28.25
CA SER A 222 15.08 10.24 -28.07
C SER A 222 13.60 10.41 -27.63
N GLY A 223 13.41 11.13 -26.52
CA GLY A 223 12.15 11.79 -26.13
C GLY A 223 12.17 12.28 -24.66
N PRO A 224 11.70 13.49 -24.32
CA PRO A 224 11.68 13.96 -22.92
C PRO A 224 10.56 13.25 -22.11
N PRO A 225 10.78 12.94 -20.82
CA PRO A 225 9.83 12.14 -20.05
C PRO A 225 8.57 12.94 -19.71
N THR A 226 7.43 12.47 -20.22
CA THR A 226 6.11 12.89 -19.70
C THR A 226 5.84 12.12 -18.40
N ALA A 227 5.31 12.77 -17.38
CA ALA A 227 5.09 12.14 -16.07
C ALA A 227 4.09 10.96 -16.16
N PRO A 228 4.36 9.82 -15.49
CA PRO A 228 3.44 8.68 -15.52
C PRO A 228 2.16 8.99 -14.75
N THR A 229 1.03 8.89 -15.43
CA THR A 229 -0.30 8.91 -14.78
C THR A 229 -0.48 7.61 -13.99
N PRO A 230 -0.82 7.63 -12.69
CA PRO A 230 -1.08 6.41 -11.95
C PRO A 230 -2.38 5.76 -12.46
N THR A 231 -2.25 4.67 -13.20
CA THR A 231 -3.39 3.84 -13.61
C THR A 231 -3.92 3.11 -12.37
N SER A 232 -5.03 3.61 -11.82
CA SER A 232 -5.67 2.97 -10.67
C SER A 232 -6.36 1.67 -11.12
N PRO A 233 -6.20 0.54 -10.40
CA PRO A 233 -6.85 -0.73 -10.76
C PRO A 233 -8.35 -0.78 -10.42
N PHE A 234 -8.91 0.27 -9.80
CA PHE A 234 -10.34 0.37 -9.53
C PHE A 234 -11.08 0.82 -10.79
N GLY A 235 -11.77 -0.13 -11.43
CA GLY A 235 -12.42 0.05 -12.72
C GLY A 235 -13.45 1.18 -12.75
N THR A 236 -13.18 2.21 -13.54
CA THR A 236 -14.20 3.11 -14.08
C THR A 236 -15.03 2.37 -15.12
N ALA A 237 -16.14 1.76 -14.69
CA ALA A 237 -17.19 1.36 -15.63
C ALA A 237 -17.78 2.63 -16.28
N PRO A 238 -17.73 2.79 -17.62
CA PRO A 238 -18.41 3.90 -18.27
C PRO A 238 -19.91 3.61 -18.31
N MET A 239 -20.67 4.19 -17.37
CA MET A 239 -22.10 4.35 -17.60
C MET A 239 -22.29 5.34 -18.75
N VAL A 240 -22.54 4.79 -19.94
CA VAL A 240 -22.88 5.54 -21.14
C VAL A 240 -24.20 6.27 -20.89
N LEU A 241 -24.13 7.57 -20.61
CA LEU A 241 -25.29 8.44 -20.63
C LEU A 241 -25.52 8.88 -22.07
N SER A 242 -26.48 8.26 -22.75
CA SER A 242 -26.92 8.69 -24.09
C SER A 242 -27.70 10.00 -23.99
N SER A 243 -27.00 11.12 -23.92
CA SER A 243 -27.56 12.47 -24.05
C SER A 243 -27.18 13.08 -25.40
N SER A 244 -27.95 12.72 -26.43
CA SER A 244 -27.87 13.34 -27.76
C SER A 244 -28.56 14.70 -27.75
N SER A 245 -27.81 15.76 -27.42
CA SER A 245 -28.26 17.15 -27.49
C SER A 245 -27.53 17.90 -28.62
N THR A 246 -28.01 17.73 -29.86
CA THR A 246 -27.61 18.58 -30.99
C THR A 246 -28.46 19.84 -31.02
N SER A 247 -27.86 20.98 -30.70
CA SER A 247 -28.46 22.29 -30.92
C SER A 247 -28.46 22.64 -32.40
N SER A 248 -29.61 23.09 -32.93
CA SER A 248 -29.73 23.76 -34.22
C SER A 248 -30.92 24.71 -34.16
N GLY A 249 -30.79 25.89 -34.78
CA GLY A 249 -31.75 26.99 -34.64
C GLY A 249 -33.12 26.75 -35.30
N PRO A 250 -34.09 27.65 -35.06
CA PRO A 250 -35.48 27.41 -35.40
C PRO A 250 -35.80 27.67 -36.88
N PRO A 251 -36.63 26.83 -37.52
CA PRO A 251 -37.39 27.20 -38.70
C PRO A 251 -38.85 27.58 -38.35
N THR A 252 -39.30 28.60 -39.06
CA THR A 252 -40.65 29.19 -39.19
C THR A 252 -41.88 28.29 -39.00
N ALA A 253 -42.94 28.87 -38.41
CA ALA A 253 -44.26 28.26 -38.24
C ALA A 253 -45.05 28.09 -39.56
N PRO A 254 -45.93 27.06 -39.66
CA PRO A 254 -46.84 26.89 -40.80
C PRO A 254 -48.12 27.73 -40.67
N THR A 255 -48.61 28.24 -41.80
CA THR A 255 -49.90 28.92 -41.94
C THR A 255 -51.05 27.89 -41.99
N PRO A 256 -52.20 28.11 -41.33
CA PRO A 256 -53.35 27.20 -41.45
C PRO A 256 -54.07 27.40 -42.80
N THR A 257 -54.59 26.30 -43.38
CA THR A 257 -55.48 26.36 -44.55
C THR A 257 -56.69 25.46 -44.33
N SER A 258 -57.87 26.02 -44.54
CA SER A 258 -59.18 25.37 -44.67
C SER A 258 -60.17 26.42 -45.21
N PRO A 259 -61.22 26.06 -45.96
CA PRO A 259 -61.52 24.74 -46.53
C PRO A 259 -60.92 24.54 -47.94
#